data_AF-D9QR58-F1
#
_entry.id   AF-D9QR58-F1
#
_cell.length_a   1.000
_cell.length_b   1.000
_cell.length_c   1.000
_cell.angle_alpha   90.00
_cell.angle_beta   90.00
_cell.angle_gamma   90.00
#
_symmetry.space_group_name_H-M   'P 1'
#
loop_
_entity.id
_entity.type
_entity.pdbx_description
1 polymer ?
#
loop_
_entity_poly.entity_id
_entity_poly.type
_entity_poly.pdbx_seq_one_letter_code
_entity_poly.pdbx_strand_id
1 'polypeptide(L)'
;MKTKLISILLLICCLFFNLTGCHDNQNNSNSKIKQEDSPIITAVSDYNYSQMRKQMNQLEDKYESIKVSTIGKSLAKRNLYLLTLGSGKKKIGVIGGVHGREGITSLLTLKLAEDYAKHLKQSQEIEGYNLEELLDKVTFCFIPMLNPDGIEIATHGIKNEVKDRNFYLKANEGSSGFKRWKANGRGVDLNKQFPADWNQVKSKNSPHFKSYKGPKPESEPESQALADLTRSKKFEAVVAFHNSGNIIYWYYNQKGEEYNRDYKLGKLLSKETGYKLVAPEESSTAAAGYKDWFIKEFKLPGFTIEIGEGKTKQPLPSDKLGKYFKENRTTLLELAQNI
;
A
#
# COMPACT_ATOMS: atom_id res chain seq x y z
N MET A 1 -4.83 -87.82 28.23
CA MET A 1 -6.31 -87.77 28.15
C MET A 1 -6.71 -86.76 27.08
N LYS A 2 -7.70 -87.14 26.27
CA LYS A 2 -8.35 -86.44 25.14
C LYS A 2 -8.71 -84.97 25.51
N THR A 3 -8.84 -83.93 24.66
CA THR A 3 -9.27 -83.82 23.24
C THR A 3 -9.12 -82.37 22.71
N LYS A 4 -8.62 -82.23 21.46
CA LYS A 4 -8.99 -81.33 20.32
C LYS A 4 -9.45 -79.84 20.50
N LEU A 5 -8.83 -78.92 19.74
CA LEU A 5 -9.26 -78.29 18.45
C LEU A 5 -8.18 -77.21 18.08
N ILE A 6 -7.39 -77.26 16.98
CA ILE A 6 -7.67 -77.13 15.51
C ILE A 6 -8.34 -75.78 15.18
N SER A 7 -7.95 -74.94 14.21
CA SER A 7 -6.81 -74.74 13.27
C SER A 7 -7.17 -73.50 12.41
N ILE A 8 -6.31 -73.17 11.42
CA ILE A 8 -6.57 -72.50 10.11
C ILE A 8 -6.29 -70.98 10.14
N LEU A 9 -5.16 -70.44 9.66
CA LEU A 9 -4.47 -70.52 8.35
C LEU A 9 -5.25 -69.89 7.20
N LEU A 10 -4.75 -68.82 6.59
CA LEU A 10 -4.94 -68.61 5.15
C LEU A 10 -3.83 -67.74 4.56
N LEU A 11 -3.17 -68.36 3.59
CA LEU A 11 -2.14 -67.87 2.69
C LEU A 11 -2.70 -68.17 1.30
N ILE A 12 -2.78 -67.19 0.39
CA ILE A 12 -3.03 -67.46 -1.03
C ILE A 12 -2.10 -66.61 -1.90
N CYS A 13 -1.39 -67.35 -2.74
CA CYS A 13 -0.45 -66.99 -3.80
C CYS A 13 -1.10 -66.39 -5.04
N CYS A 14 -0.26 -65.85 -5.95
CA CYS A 14 -0.21 -66.05 -7.41
C CYS A 14 0.85 -65.08 -7.98
N LEU A 15 1.64 -65.29 -9.04
CA LEU A 15 2.07 -66.42 -9.89
C LEU A 15 3.18 -65.84 -10.81
N PHE A 16 4.11 -66.66 -11.28
CA PHE A 16 5.17 -66.33 -12.25
C PHE A 16 4.61 -66.11 -13.68
N PHE A 17 5.29 -65.31 -14.53
CA PHE A 17 5.70 -65.68 -15.91
C PHE A 17 6.66 -64.65 -16.54
N ASN A 18 7.62 -65.14 -17.33
CA ASN A 18 8.62 -64.39 -18.11
C ASN A 18 8.27 -64.43 -19.62
N LEU A 19 8.75 -63.43 -20.36
CA LEU A 19 8.98 -63.32 -21.83
C LEU A 19 7.77 -63.17 -22.79
N THR A 20 7.64 -61.99 -23.40
CA THR A 20 7.90 -61.69 -24.85
C THR A 20 7.35 -60.30 -25.19
N GLY A 21 8.05 -59.58 -26.07
CA GLY A 21 7.78 -58.16 -26.36
C GLY A 21 6.53 -57.90 -27.19
N CYS A 22 5.98 -56.70 -27.02
CA CYS A 22 5.32 -55.95 -28.08
C CYS A 22 5.50 -54.46 -27.79
N HIS A 23 5.88 -53.70 -28.80
CA HIS A 23 6.01 -52.24 -28.78
C HIS A 23 4.70 -51.59 -28.33
N ASP A 24 4.76 -50.72 -27.31
CA ASP A 24 3.77 -49.68 -27.13
C ASP A 24 4.46 -48.35 -26.83
N ASN A 25 4.20 -47.38 -27.70
CA ASN A 25 4.66 -46.00 -27.64
C ASN A 25 4.27 -45.37 -26.30
N GLN A 26 5.25 -45.18 -25.41
CA GLN A 26 5.10 -44.24 -24.31
C GLN A 26 5.20 -42.82 -24.86
N ASN A 27 4.04 -42.22 -25.12
CA ASN A 27 3.87 -40.77 -25.17
C ASN A 27 4.30 -40.19 -23.82
N ASN A 28 5.54 -39.72 -23.78
CA ASN A 28 6.12 -39.03 -22.65
C ASN A 28 5.53 -37.60 -22.60
N SER A 29 4.33 -37.46 -22.05
CA SER A 29 3.77 -36.16 -21.72
C SER A 29 4.53 -35.60 -20.51
N ASN A 30 5.63 -34.90 -20.80
CA ASN A 30 6.26 -33.97 -19.89
C ASN A 30 5.24 -32.89 -19.49
N SER A 31 4.44 -33.16 -18.45
CA SER A 31 3.72 -32.11 -17.74
C SER A 31 4.77 -31.30 -16.99
N LYS A 32 5.30 -30.27 -17.67
CA LYS A 32 5.91 -29.13 -16.99
C LYS A 32 4.84 -28.59 -16.03
N ILE A 33 4.88 -29.01 -14.77
CA ILE A 33 4.22 -28.31 -13.69
C ILE A 33 4.85 -26.92 -13.72
N LYS A 34 4.12 -25.94 -14.28
CA LYS A 34 4.48 -24.52 -14.15
C LYS A 34 4.53 -24.28 -12.66
N GLN A 35 5.73 -24.10 -12.12
CA GLN A 35 5.92 -23.65 -10.75
C GLN A 35 5.15 -22.35 -10.63
N GLU A 36 4.02 -22.40 -9.93
CA GLU A 36 3.12 -21.26 -9.81
C GLU A 36 3.89 -20.15 -9.10
N ASP A 37 4.17 -19.07 -9.83
CA ASP A 37 5.10 -18.05 -9.40
C ASP A 37 4.48 -17.29 -8.20
N SER A 38 4.86 -17.73 -7.00
CA SER A 38 4.18 -17.36 -5.76
C SER A 38 4.26 -15.84 -5.51
N PRO A 39 3.17 -15.21 -5.03
CA PRO A 39 3.17 -13.77 -4.77
C PRO A 39 4.11 -13.42 -3.62
N ILE A 40 4.93 -12.39 -3.80
CA ILE A 40 5.79 -11.77 -2.77
C ILE A 40 4.93 -11.00 -1.78
N ILE A 41 3.92 -10.27 -2.26
CA ILE A 41 3.03 -9.47 -1.42
C ILE A 41 1.78 -10.29 -1.07
N THR A 42 1.73 -10.70 0.19
CA THR A 42 0.62 -11.45 0.79
C THR A 42 0.08 -10.73 2.02
N ALA A 43 -1.11 -11.12 2.47
CA ALA A 43 -1.69 -10.61 3.70
C ALA A 43 -0.82 -11.03 4.91
N VAL A 44 -0.33 -10.04 5.65
CA VAL A 44 0.47 -10.24 6.86
C VAL A 44 -0.10 -9.36 7.97
N SER A 45 -0.37 -9.97 9.13
CA SER A 45 -0.82 -9.26 10.33
C SER A 45 0.27 -8.36 10.88
N ASP A 46 -0.12 -7.23 11.48
CA ASP A 46 0.80 -6.28 12.11
C ASP A 46 1.96 -5.86 11.16
N TYR A 47 1.58 -5.52 9.92
CA TYR A 47 2.54 -5.19 8.86
C TYR A 47 3.46 -4.04 9.23
N ASN A 48 4.77 -4.27 9.15
CA ASN A 48 5.80 -3.41 9.73
C ASN A 48 6.94 -3.06 8.77
N TYR A 49 7.88 -2.22 9.22
CA TYR A 49 8.95 -1.70 8.37
C TYR A 49 9.91 -2.80 7.87
N SER A 50 10.23 -3.77 8.72
CA SER A 50 11.13 -4.86 8.35
C SER A 50 10.53 -5.76 7.27
N GLN A 51 9.23 -6.06 7.38
CA GLN A 51 8.51 -6.85 6.37
C GLN A 51 8.42 -6.10 5.05
N MET A 52 8.11 -4.81 5.09
CA MET A 52 8.09 -3.94 3.92
C MET A 52 9.44 -3.88 3.20
N ARG A 53 10.53 -3.71 3.93
CA ARG A 53 11.88 -3.74 3.34
C ARG A 53 12.20 -5.08 2.68
N LYS A 54 11.89 -6.19 3.35
CA LYS A 54 12.14 -7.53 2.81
C LYS A 54 11.38 -7.73 1.49
N GLN A 55 10.09 -7.42 1.48
CA GLN A 55 9.25 -7.57 0.30
C GLN A 55 9.67 -6.64 -0.84
N MET A 56 10.03 -5.39 -0.55
CA MET A 56 10.53 -4.45 -1.53
C MET A 56 11.83 -4.94 -2.20
N ASN A 57 12.79 -5.44 -1.42
CA ASN A 57 14.03 -6.00 -1.99
C ASN A 57 13.71 -7.21 -2.90
N GLN A 58 12.81 -8.09 -2.47
CA GLN A 58 12.36 -9.22 -3.30
C GLN A 58 11.69 -8.77 -4.60
N LEU A 59 10.94 -7.66 -4.58
CA LEU A 59 10.33 -7.09 -5.80
C LEU A 59 11.40 -6.55 -6.76
N GLU A 60 12.38 -5.82 -6.26
CA GLU A 60 13.50 -5.29 -7.07
C GLU A 60 14.33 -6.42 -7.68
N ASP A 61 14.62 -7.47 -6.92
CA ASP A 61 15.36 -8.64 -7.40
C ASP A 61 14.58 -9.43 -8.48
N LYS A 62 13.25 -9.50 -8.36
CA LYS A 62 12.41 -10.33 -9.23
C LYS A 62 11.97 -9.63 -10.52
N TYR A 63 11.76 -8.31 -10.46
CA TYR A 63 11.21 -7.52 -11.55
C TYR A 63 12.16 -6.38 -11.91
N GLU A 64 12.90 -6.54 -13.02
CA GLU A 64 13.87 -5.53 -13.49
C GLU A 64 13.24 -4.16 -13.76
N SER A 65 11.93 -4.12 -14.03
CA SER A 65 11.13 -2.91 -14.24
C SER A 65 10.87 -2.10 -12.97
N ILE A 66 11.11 -2.67 -11.78
CA ILE A 66 11.06 -1.97 -10.51
C ILE A 66 12.46 -1.47 -10.18
N LYS A 67 12.57 -0.17 -9.85
CA LYS A 67 13.78 0.42 -9.27
C LYS A 67 13.49 0.98 -7.89
N VAL A 68 14.36 0.72 -6.92
CA VAL A 68 14.23 1.21 -5.55
C VAL A 68 15.25 2.31 -5.30
N SER A 69 14.81 3.36 -4.61
CA SER A 69 15.68 4.42 -4.11
C SER A 69 15.18 4.92 -2.75
N THR A 70 15.93 5.83 -2.13
CA THR A 70 15.54 6.46 -0.86
C THR A 70 15.31 7.95 -1.05
N ILE A 71 14.24 8.48 -0.48
CA ILE A 71 13.87 9.91 -0.56
C ILE A 71 14.25 10.69 0.69
N GLY A 72 14.68 9.99 1.74
CA GLY A 72 15.01 10.59 3.03
C GLY A 72 15.05 9.53 4.13
N LYS A 73 15.04 10.00 5.38
CA LYS A 73 14.99 9.14 6.56
C LYS A 73 13.98 9.67 7.57
N SER A 74 13.35 8.76 8.30
CA SER A 74 12.50 9.07 9.43
C SER A 74 13.29 9.58 10.64
N LEU A 75 12.57 9.91 11.72
CA LEU A 75 13.14 10.30 13.00
C LEU A 75 14.07 9.23 13.59
N ALA A 76 13.65 7.97 13.54
CA ALA A 76 14.43 6.82 13.97
C ALA A 76 15.48 6.37 12.94
N LYS A 77 15.78 7.22 11.95
CA LYS A 77 16.77 6.97 10.88
C LYS A 77 16.43 5.80 9.96
N ARG A 78 15.15 5.41 9.89
CA ARG A 78 14.65 4.43 8.93
C ARG A 78 14.57 5.08 7.55
N ASN A 79 15.09 4.43 6.50
CA ASN A 79 14.99 4.94 5.14
C ASN A 79 13.53 5.05 4.70
N LEU A 80 13.19 6.13 4.01
CA LEU A 80 11.93 6.33 3.31
C LEU A 80 12.15 5.92 1.85
N TYR A 81 11.45 4.89 1.39
CA TYR A 81 11.69 4.29 0.08
C TYR A 81 10.77 4.85 -1.00
N LEU A 82 11.29 4.86 -2.22
CA LEU A 82 10.57 5.12 -3.46
C LEU A 82 10.82 3.95 -4.41
N LEU A 83 9.75 3.30 -4.86
CA LEU A 83 9.76 2.36 -5.96
C LEU A 83 9.25 3.07 -7.22
N THR A 84 9.95 2.93 -8.35
CA THR A 84 9.46 3.40 -9.64
C THR A 84 9.17 2.23 -10.58
N LEU A 85 8.07 2.32 -11.31
CA LEU A 85 7.67 1.38 -12.36
C LEU A 85 7.23 2.15 -13.61
N GLY A 86 7.83 1.83 -14.75
CA GLY A 86 7.64 2.52 -16.02
C GLY A 86 8.80 3.45 -16.39
N SER A 87 8.77 3.98 -17.61
CA SER A 87 9.81 4.80 -18.22
C SER A 87 9.29 6.17 -18.69
N GLY A 88 7.97 6.36 -18.63
CA GLY A 88 7.32 7.53 -19.18
C GLY A 88 7.56 8.85 -18.45
N LYS A 89 7.42 9.95 -19.18
CA LYS A 89 7.73 11.31 -18.71
C LYS A 89 6.75 11.81 -17.64
N LYS A 90 5.46 11.46 -17.77
CA LYS A 90 4.43 11.80 -16.81
C LYS A 90 4.60 10.95 -15.57
N LYS A 91 4.48 11.52 -14.38
CA LYS A 91 4.70 10.78 -13.12
C LYS A 91 3.48 10.84 -12.23
N ILE A 92 3.06 9.69 -11.70
CA ILE A 92 1.99 9.62 -10.70
C ILE A 92 2.61 9.22 -9.37
N GLY A 93 2.42 10.05 -8.35
CA GLY A 93 2.84 9.74 -6.98
C GLY A 93 1.80 8.87 -6.28
N VAL A 94 2.21 7.74 -5.70
CA VAL A 94 1.33 6.82 -4.97
C VAL A 94 1.87 6.63 -3.55
N ILE A 95 1.14 7.10 -2.54
CA ILE A 95 1.63 7.19 -1.17
C ILE A 95 0.81 6.25 -0.27
N GLY A 96 1.51 5.44 0.52
CA GLY A 96 0.95 4.61 1.57
C GLY A 96 1.64 4.84 2.92
N GLY A 97 1.03 4.30 3.97
CA GLY A 97 1.60 4.28 5.32
C GLY A 97 1.85 5.67 5.89
N VAL A 98 0.97 6.63 5.63
CA VAL A 98 1.10 8.00 6.17
C VAL A 98 0.80 8.04 7.68
N HIS A 99 -0.18 7.26 8.12
CA HIS A 99 -0.52 7.13 9.54
C HIS A 99 -0.03 5.81 10.12
N GLY A 100 0.40 5.85 11.38
CA GLY A 100 1.01 4.70 12.06
C GLY A 100 0.17 3.42 12.05
N ARG A 101 -1.11 3.54 12.36
CA ARG A 101 -2.04 2.40 12.40
C ARG A 101 -2.49 1.88 11.03
N GLU A 102 -2.03 2.46 9.93
CA GLU A 102 -2.57 2.23 8.58
C GLU A 102 -1.61 1.41 7.70
N GLY A 103 -0.81 0.52 8.30
CA GLY A 103 0.19 -0.30 7.59
C GLY A 103 -0.35 -1.14 6.44
N ILE A 104 -1.65 -1.46 6.42
CA ILE A 104 -2.29 -2.13 5.29
C ILE A 104 -2.23 -1.32 3.98
N THR A 105 -2.16 0.01 4.06
CA THR A 105 -2.01 0.87 2.88
C THR A 105 -0.63 0.70 2.25
N SER A 106 0.41 0.44 3.06
CA SER A 106 1.73 0.06 2.57
C SER A 106 1.68 -1.28 1.81
N LEU A 107 0.99 -2.28 2.35
CA LEU A 107 0.76 -3.55 1.64
C LEU A 107 0.02 -3.33 0.32
N LEU A 108 -1.04 -2.52 0.30
CA LEU A 108 -1.81 -2.24 -0.91
C LEU A 108 -0.94 -1.62 -2.00
N THR A 109 -0.13 -0.60 -1.66
CA THR A 109 0.75 0.06 -2.63
C THR A 109 1.78 -0.91 -3.23
N LEU A 110 2.41 -1.76 -2.41
CA LEU A 110 3.32 -2.78 -2.91
C LEU A 110 2.61 -3.86 -3.71
N LYS A 111 1.37 -4.21 -3.35
CA LYS A 111 0.60 -5.21 -4.08
C LYS A 111 0.24 -4.73 -5.48
N LEU A 112 -0.13 -3.46 -5.63
CA LEU A 112 -0.36 -2.83 -6.94
C LEU A 112 0.93 -2.82 -7.77
N ALA A 113 2.07 -2.42 -7.17
CA ALA A 113 3.36 -2.44 -7.85
C ALA A 113 3.76 -3.85 -8.32
N GLU A 114 3.58 -4.87 -7.47
CA GLU A 114 3.81 -6.27 -7.82
C GLU A 114 2.92 -6.71 -8.98
N ASP A 115 1.61 -6.41 -8.92
CA ASP A 115 0.67 -6.84 -9.95
C ASP A 115 1.03 -6.24 -11.31
N TYR A 116 1.32 -4.94 -11.36
CA TYR A 116 1.67 -4.25 -12.59
C TYR A 116 3.02 -4.73 -13.15
N ALA A 117 4.04 -4.91 -12.29
CA ALA A 117 5.34 -5.41 -12.72
C ALA A 117 5.27 -6.85 -13.22
N LYS A 118 4.45 -7.69 -12.59
CA LYS A 118 4.19 -9.06 -13.04
C LYS A 118 3.55 -9.09 -14.42
N HIS A 119 2.48 -8.32 -14.64
CA HIS A 119 1.78 -8.29 -15.92
C HIS A 119 2.66 -7.70 -17.03
N LEU A 120 3.44 -6.66 -16.72
CA LEU A 120 4.44 -6.11 -17.65
C LEU A 120 5.49 -7.18 -18.05
N LYS A 121 6.07 -7.90 -17.08
CA LYS A 121 7.04 -8.98 -17.34
C LYS A 121 6.46 -10.11 -18.21
N GLN A 122 5.15 -10.30 -18.16
CA GLN A 122 4.43 -11.35 -18.89
C GLN A 122 3.83 -10.82 -20.22
N SER A 123 4.01 -9.54 -20.54
CA SER A 123 3.35 -8.87 -21.67
C SER A 123 1.83 -9.10 -21.67
N GLN A 124 1.22 -9.03 -20.48
CA GLN A 124 -0.21 -9.24 -20.28
C GLN A 124 -0.92 -7.93 -19.94
N GLU A 125 -2.14 -7.81 -20.46
CA GLU A 125 -3.05 -6.74 -20.07
C GLU A 125 -3.63 -6.98 -18.67
N ILE A 126 -4.00 -5.89 -18.01
CA ILE A 126 -4.83 -5.94 -16.79
C ILE A 126 -6.18 -5.40 -17.19
N GLU A 127 -7.22 -6.22 -17.22
CA GLU A 127 -8.61 -5.76 -17.42
C GLU A 127 -8.80 -4.83 -18.64
N GLY A 128 -8.06 -5.10 -19.72
CA GLY A 128 -8.08 -4.33 -20.97
C GLY A 128 -7.10 -3.15 -21.04
N TYR A 129 -6.35 -2.86 -19.98
CA TYR A 129 -5.27 -1.87 -20.01
C TYR A 129 -3.97 -2.50 -20.56
N ASN A 130 -3.42 -1.93 -21.62
CA ASN A 130 -2.11 -2.27 -22.15
C ASN A 130 -1.01 -1.63 -21.28
N LEU A 131 -0.36 -2.43 -20.44
CA LEU A 131 0.62 -1.95 -19.47
C LEU A 131 1.90 -1.40 -20.12
N GLU A 132 2.33 -1.98 -21.24
CA GLU A 132 3.56 -1.54 -21.93
C GLU A 132 3.36 -0.14 -22.52
N GLU A 133 2.29 0.06 -23.29
CA GLU A 133 1.97 1.37 -23.88
C GLU A 133 1.75 2.45 -22.81
N LEU A 134 1.09 2.07 -21.71
CA LEU A 134 0.80 2.99 -20.62
C LEU A 134 2.08 3.38 -19.86
N LEU A 135 2.96 2.42 -19.56
CA LEU A 135 4.18 2.64 -18.79
C LEU A 135 5.31 3.30 -19.61
N ASP A 136 5.21 3.31 -20.94
CA ASP A 136 6.04 4.14 -21.81
C ASP A 136 5.68 5.64 -21.74
N LYS A 137 4.44 5.95 -21.32
CA LYS A 137 3.95 7.34 -21.18
C LYS A 137 3.97 7.82 -19.74
N VAL A 138 3.77 6.90 -18.79
CA VAL A 138 3.66 7.17 -17.35
C VAL A 138 4.66 6.35 -16.53
N THR A 139 5.29 6.99 -15.54
CA THR A 139 6.02 6.31 -14.47
C THR A 139 5.24 6.41 -13.16
N PHE A 140 4.88 5.27 -12.57
CA PHE A 140 4.34 5.23 -11.21
C PHE A 140 5.48 5.34 -10.19
N CYS A 141 5.31 6.22 -9.20
CA CYS A 141 6.26 6.50 -8.13
C CYS A 141 5.61 6.13 -6.79
N PHE A 142 5.86 4.91 -6.31
CA PHE A 142 5.29 4.39 -5.07
C PHE A 142 6.17 4.71 -3.86
N ILE A 143 5.59 5.40 -2.87
CA ILE A 143 6.15 5.62 -1.53
C ILE A 143 5.35 4.74 -0.58
N PRO A 144 5.75 3.47 -0.38
CA PRO A 144 4.88 2.50 0.30
C PRO A 144 4.68 2.82 1.77
N MET A 145 5.68 3.42 2.43
CA MET A 145 5.64 3.67 3.87
C MET A 145 6.27 5.02 4.19
N LEU A 146 5.45 6.06 4.27
CA LEU A 146 5.91 7.40 4.65
C LEU A 146 6.25 7.52 6.15
N ASN A 147 5.52 6.79 7.01
CA ASN A 147 5.62 6.88 8.46
C ASN A 147 6.09 5.56 9.10
N PRO A 148 7.35 5.14 8.84
CA PRO A 148 7.83 3.87 9.38
C PRO A 148 7.88 3.87 10.90
N ASP A 149 8.16 5.01 11.54
CA ASP A 149 8.24 5.11 13.00
C ASP A 149 6.85 4.98 13.66
N GLY A 150 5.85 5.65 13.11
CA GLY A 150 4.47 5.51 13.59
C GLY A 150 3.93 4.10 13.42
N ILE A 151 4.31 3.41 12.33
CA ILE A 151 3.90 2.01 12.08
C ILE A 151 4.57 1.06 13.06
N GLU A 152 5.87 1.23 13.34
CA GLU A 152 6.56 0.44 14.36
C GLU A 152 5.96 0.67 15.75
N ILE A 153 5.60 1.91 16.10
CA ILE A 153 4.86 2.20 17.34
C ILE A 153 3.52 1.45 17.38
N ALA A 154 2.74 1.52 16.30
CA ALA A 154 1.41 0.90 16.26
C ALA A 154 1.45 -0.63 16.32
N THR A 155 2.48 -1.25 15.75
CA THR A 155 2.64 -2.70 15.64
C THR A 155 3.38 -3.32 16.82
N HIS A 156 4.50 -2.73 17.23
CA HIS A 156 5.42 -3.30 18.22
C HIS A 156 5.50 -2.49 19.53
N GLY A 157 4.79 -1.36 19.61
CA GLY A 157 4.93 -0.43 20.72
C GLY A 157 6.26 0.35 20.65
N ILE A 158 6.75 0.79 21.80
CA ILE A 158 7.73 1.88 21.89
C ILE A 158 9.16 1.43 22.21
N LYS A 159 9.50 0.15 21.97
CA LYS A 159 10.78 -0.42 22.44
C LYS A 159 12.01 0.22 21.76
N ASN A 160 11.89 0.60 20.49
CA ASN A 160 13.00 1.09 19.67
C ASN A 160 12.74 2.50 19.12
N GLU A 161 12.02 3.31 19.89
CA GLU A 161 11.44 4.56 19.40
C GLU A 161 12.16 5.80 19.93
N VAL A 162 11.92 6.92 19.28
CA VAL A 162 12.76 8.13 19.37
C VAL A 162 12.61 8.94 20.65
N LYS A 163 11.67 8.57 21.53
CA LYS A 163 11.39 9.23 22.82
C LYS A 163 11.29 8.21 23.95
N ASP A 164 11.32 8.70 25.19
CA ASP A 164 11.13 7.84 26.35
C ASP A 164 9.68 7.35 26.50
N ARG A 165 9.49 6.35 27.38
CA ARG A 165 8.19 5.76 27.67
C ARG A 165 7.16 6.76 28.21
N ASN A 166 7.58 7.70 29.05
CA ASN A 166 6.66 8.65 29.68
C ASN A 166 6.08 9.61 28.66
N PHE A 167 6.88 10.05 27.70
CA PHE A 167 6.43 10.82 26.54
C PHE A 167 5.31 10.07 25.81
N TYR A 168 5.54 8.82 25.42
CA TYR A 168 4.56 8.06 24.64
C TYR A 168 3.29 7.74 25.40
N LEU A 169 3.38 7.40 26.68
CA LEU A 169 2.20 7.19 27.53
C LEU A 169 1.39 8.48 27.64
N LYS A 170 2.03 9.63 27.90
CA LYS A 170 1.35 10.94 27.95
C LYS A 170 0.70 11.28 26.61
N ALA A 171 1.42 11.15 25.50
CA ALA A 171 0.92 11.40 24.16
C ALA A 171 -0.21 10.44 23.76
N ASN A 172 -0.25 9.24 24.34
CA ASN A 172 -1.30 8.24 24.13
C ASN A 172 -2.37 8.23 25.24
N GLU A 173 -2.54 9.35 25.96
CA GLU A 173 -3.59 9.51 26.98
C GLU A 173 -3.53 8.44 28.10
N GLY A 174 -2.33 8.08 28.53
CA GLY A 174 -2.06 7.08 29.57
C GLY A 174 -2.13 5.63 29.09
N SER A 175 -2.55 5.36 27.85
CA SER A 175 -2.68 4.00 27.33
C SER A 175 -1.33 3.37 26.98
N SER A 176 -1.10 2.14 27.45
CA SER A 176 0.02 1.29 27.05
C SER A 176 -0.24 0.53 25.74
N GLY A 177 -1.46 0.59 25.19
CA GLY A 177 -1.84 -0.02 23.92
C GLY A 177 -1.64 0.94 22.75
N PHE A 178 -0.70 0.62 21.87
CA PHE A 178 -0.28 1.55 20.80
C PHE A 178 -0.93 1.30 19.44
N LYS A 179 -1.75 0.25 19.25
CA LYS A 179 -2.42 -0.06 17.95
C LYS A 179 -3.17 1.13 17.35
N ARG A 180 -3.68 2.05 18.17
CA ARG A 180 -4.42 3.25 17.72
C ARG A 180 -3.53 4.42 17.26
N TRP A 181 -2.21 4.31 17.43
CA TRP A 181 -1.25 5.38 17.17
C TRP A 181 -1.28 5.78 15.69
N LYS A 182 -1.61 7.04 15.43
CA LYS A 182 -1.77 7.60 14.07
C LYS A 182 -0.57 8.46 13.66
N ALA A 183 0.05 9.13 14.63
CA ALA A 183 1.13 10.09 14.43
C ALA A 183 2.48 9.43 14.05
N ASN A 184 3.50 10.24 13.79
CA ASN A 184 4.88 9.80 13.62
C ASN A 184 5.57 9.50 14.97
N GLY A 185 6.88 9.22 14.92
CA GLY A 185 7.69 8.92 16.11
C GLY A 185 7.71 10.03 17.17
N ARG A 186 7.46 11.29 16.81
CA ARG A 186 7.39 12.44 17.72
C ARG A 186 5.95 12.87 18.05
N GLY A 187 4.95 12.07 17.70
CA GLY A 187 3.55 12.41 17.99
C GLY A 187 3.01 13.55 17.13
N VAL A 188 3.55 13.75 15.92
CA VAL A 188 3.03 14.68 14.91
C VAL A 188 2.22 13.92 13.85
N ASP A 189 1.04 14.43 13.50
CA ASP A 189 0.19 13.89 12.45
C ASP A 189 0.72 14.34 11.08
N LEU A 190 1.34 13.42 10.33
CA LEU A 190 1.98 13.75 9.05
C LEU A 190 1.00 14.30 8.01
N ASN A 191 -0.27 13.93 8.06
CA ASN A 191 -1.30 14.48 7.16
C ASN A 191 -1.86 15.82 7.66
N LYS A 192 -1.12 16.52 8.52
CA LYS A 192 -1.34 17.93 8.92
C LYS A 192 -0.05 18.76 8.80
N GLN A 193 0.93 18.28 8.04
CA GLN A 193 2.24 18.90 7.92
C GLN A 193 2.42 19.73 6.66
N PHE A 194 1.48 19.76 5.73
CA PHE A 194 1.67 20.45 4.45
C PHE A 194 1.08 21.87 4.47
N PRO A 195 1.66 22.84 3.74
CA PRO A 195 1.30 24.25 3.83
C PRO A 195 0.00 24.62 3.06
N ALA A 196 -1.08 23.88 3.29
CA ALA A 196 -2.42 24.16 2.77
C ALA A 196 -3.31 24.69 3.89
N ASP A 197 -3.42 26.02 3.99
CA ASP A 197 -4.20 26.72 5.02
C ASP A 197 -3.87 26.24 6.45
N TRP A 198 -2.60 25.92 6.68
CA TRP A 198 -2.10 25.25 7.88
C TRP A 198 -2.42 25.98 9.20
N ASN A 199 -2.52 27.31 9.15
CA ASN A 199 -2.90 28.13 10.29
C ASN A 199 -4.35 27.91 10.73
N GLN A 200 -5.23 27.47 9.83
CA GLN A 200 -6.66 27.24 10.07
C GLN A 200 -6.96 25.83 10.58
N VAL A 201 -5.96 24.93 10.54
CA VAL A 201 -6.13 23.52 10.90
C VAL A 201 -6.37 23.35 12.40
N LYS A 202 -7.50 22.74 12.75
CA LYS A 202 -7.76 22.22 14.10
C LYS A 202 -6.70 21.18 14.47
N SER A 203 -6.05 21.39 15.61
CA SER A 203 -4.93 20.59 16.08
C SER A 203 -4.96 20.42 17.60
N LYS A 204 -4.32 19.36 18.09
CA LYS A 204 -3.84 19.31 19.48
C LYS A 204 -2.77 20.38 19.70
N ASN A 205 -2.55 20.79 20.94
CA ASN A 205 -1.56 21.84 21.28
C ASN A 205 -0.14 21.29 21.53
N SER A 206 -0.01 19.97 21.66
CA SER A 206 1.25 19.28 21.96
C SER A 206 1.29 17.93 21.26
N PRO A 207 2.47 17.29 21.15
CA PRO A 207 2.61 15.92 20.68
C PRO A 207 1.56 14.97 21.24
N HIS A 208 0.97 14.17 20.35
CA HIS A 208 -0.18 13.35 20.66
C HIS A 208 -0.26 12.16 19.69
N PHE A 209 -0.93 11.07 20.09
CA PHE A 209 -1.08 9.90 19.21
C PHE A 209 -1.82 10.19 17.89
N LYS A 210 -2.48 11.35 17.78
CA LYS A 210 -3.19 11.85 16.59
C LYS A 210 -3.37 13.36 16.62
N SER A 211 -3.58 13.97 15.46
CA SER A 211 -4.10 15.34 15.30
C SER A 211 -3.24 16.50 15.81
N TYR A 212 -2.01 16.27 16.29
CA TYR A 212 -1.05 17.34 16.52
C TYR A 212 -0.39 17.73 15.20
N LYS A 213 -0.52 18.98 14.76
CA LYS A 213 -0.03 19.45 13.46
C LYS A 213 1.48 19.75 13.43
N GLY A 214 2.17 19.69 14.55
CA GLY A 214 3.58 20.07 14.67
C GLY A 214 3.79 21.58 14.87
N PRO A 215 5.05 22.03 15.05
CA PRO A 215 5.40 23.42 15.31
C PRO A 215 5.30 24.32 14.06
N LYS A 216 5.49 23.78 12.86
CA LYS A 216 5.37 24.47 11.57
C LYS A 216 5.09 23.45 10.46
N PRO A 217 4.64 23.87 9.26
CA PRO A 217 4.62 23.00 8.09
C PRO A 217 5.99 22.37 7.82
N GLU A 218 6.00 21.13 7.35
CA GLU A 218 7.21 20.39 6.95
C GLU A 218 8.29 20.34 8.06
N SER A 219 7.87 20.33 9.33
CA SER A 219 8.80 20.23 10.47
C SER A 219 9.36 18.82 10.67
N GLU A 220 8.63 17.81 10.21
CA GLU A 220 9.02 16.42 10.33
C GLU A 220 9.82 15.96 9.10
N PRO A 221 10.88 15.16 9.28
CA PRO A 221 11.70 14.74 8.14
C PRO A 221 10.92 13.87 7.15
N GLU A 222 9.88 13.17 7.59
CA GLU A 222 9.00 12.40 6.70
C GLU A 222 8.19 13.33 5.77
N SER A 223 7.55 14.37 6.32
CA SER A 223 6.79 15.33 5.52
C SER A 223 7.69 16.18 4.63
N GLN A 224 8.86 16.59 5.12
CA GLN A 224 9.87 17.30 4.32
C GLN A 224 10.35 16.45 3.14
N ALA A 225 10.71 15.17 3.37
CA ALA A 225 11.17 14.29 2.32
C ALA A 225 10.11 14.09 1.22
N LEU A 226 8.84 13.94 1.59
CA LEU A 226 7.77 13.86 0.60
C LEU A 226 7.59 15.18 -0.15
N ALA A 227 7.60 16.32 0.55
CA ALA A 227 7.44 17.63 -0.08
C ALA A 227 8.58 17.92 -1.08
N ASP A 228 9.82 17.59 -0.73
CA ASP A 228 10.99 17.74 -1.61
C ASP A 228 10.92 16.79 -2.81
N LEU A 229 10.45 15.56 -2.61
CA LEU A 229 10.20 14.64 -3.70
C LEU A 229 9.13 15.18 -4.65
N THR A 230 8.02 15.69 -4.14
CA THR A 230 6.92 16.25 -4.94
C THR A 230 7.40 17.42 -5.80
N ARG A 231 8.15 18.35 -5.20
CA ARG A 231 8.74 19.49 -5.91
C ARG A 231 9.73 19.06 -6.99
N SER A 232 10.55 18.05 -6.72
CA SER A 232 11.60 17.60 -7.64
C SER A 232 11.09 16.67 -8.76
N LYS A 233 10.20 15.72 -8.45
CA LYS A 233 9.68 14.75 -9.42
C LYS A 233 8.67 15.35 -10.38
N LYS A 234 7.98 16.43 -9.99
CA LYS A 234 6.90 17.09 -10.74
C LYS A 234 5.83 16.07 -11.15
N PHE A 235 5.11 15.57 -10.17
CA PHE A 235 4.01 14.64 -10.42
C PHE A 235 2.90 15.34 -11.21
N GLU A 236 2.27 14.62 -12.14
CA GLU A 236 1.08 15.04 -12.88
C GLU A 236 -0.20 14.77 -12.10
N ALA A 237 -0.17 13.76 -11.21
CA ALA A 237 -1.24 13.48 -10.26
C ALA A 237 -0.69 12.74 -9.03
N VAL A 238 -1.43 12.77 -7.92
CA VAL A 238 -1.10 12.02 -6.70
C VAL A 238 -2.28 11.25 -6.13
N VAL A 239 -2.01 10.06 -5.60
CA VAL A 239 -2.96 9.22 -4.86
C VAL A 239 -2.34 8.87 -3.50
N ALA A 240 -2.97 9.27 -2.42
CA ALA A 240 -2.59 8.90 -1.06
C ALA A 240 -3.63 7.94 -0.46
N PHE A 241 -3.22 6.70 -0.20
CA PHE A 241 -4.07 5.70 0.44
C PHE A 241 -4.07 5.86 1.96
N HIS A 242 -5.27 5.86 2.52
CA HIS A 242 -5.57 5.97 3.95
C HIS A 242 -6.63 4.95 4.36
N ASN A 243 -6.99 4.89 5.63
CA ASN A 243 -8.25 4.28 6.06
C ASN A 243 -8.94 5.04 7.22
N SER A 244 -10.27 5.03 7.33
CA SER A 244 -11.26 4.20 6.61
C SER A 244 -12.50 4.99 6.15
N GLY A 245 -13.24 4.44 5.19
CA GLY A 245 -14.56 4.94 4.82
C GLY A 245 -15.14 4.44 3.49
N ASN A 246 -14.37 3.77 2.63
CA ASN A 246 -14.70 3.55 1.21
C ASN A 246 -15.04 4.88 0.51
N ILE A 247 -14.14 5.84 0.63
CA ILE A 247 -14.37 7.24 0.25
C ILE A 247 -13.16 7.79 -0.52
N ILE A 248 -13.43 8.67 -1.50
CA ILE A 248 -12.41 9.39 -2.28
C ILE A 248 -12.58 10.90 -2.08
N TYR A 249 -11.59 11.55 -1.47
CA TYR A 249 -11.47 13.01 -1.42
C TYR A 249 -10.62 13.48 -2.60
N TRP A 250 -11.09 14.52 -3.31
CA TRP A 250 -10.47 15.02 -4.54
C TRP A 250 -10.46 16.56 -4.62
N TYR A 251 -11.28 17.22 -3.81
CA TYR A 251 -11.49 18.67 -3.87
C TYR A 251 -10.71 19.40 -2.78
N TYR A 252 -10.19 20.58 -3.13
CA TYR A 252 -9.61 21.58 -2.25
C TYR A 252 -9.65 22.99 -2.90
N ASN A 253 -10.85 23.56 -2.98
CA ASN A 253 -11.09 24.95 -3.43
C ASN A 253 -10.66 25.30 -4.86
N GLN A 254 -10.24 24.33 -5.67
CA GLN A 254 -9.96 24.55 -7.09
C GLN A 254 -11.23 24.92 -7.86
N LYS A 255 -11.10 25.70 -8.94
CA LYS A 255 -12.22 26.25 -9.72
C LYS A 255 -11.97 26.08 -11.22
N GLY A 256 -13.00 26.33 -12.04
CA GLY A 256 -12.87 26.34 -13.49
C GLY A 256 -12.37 25.02 -14.06
N GLU A 257 -11.36 25.06 -14.92
CA GLU A 257 -10.81 23.88 -15.59
C GLU A 257 -10.17 22.87 -14.62
N GLU A 258 -9.49 23.35 -13.58
CA GLU A 258 -8.90 22.49 -12.54
C GLU A 258 -10.00 21.67 -11.84
N TYR A 259 -11.10 22.32 -11.48
CA TYR A 259 -12.27 21.65 -10.89
C TYR A 259 -12.84 20.60 -11.83
N ASN A 260 -13.11 20.98 -13.09
CA ASN A 260 -13.74 20.10 -14.06
C ASN A 260 -12.88 18.85 -14.35
N ARG A 261 -11.56 19.04 -14.49
CA ARG A 261 -10.59 17.97 -14.67
C ARG A 261 -10.56 17.03 -13.46
N ASP A 262 -10.36 17.57 -12.27
CA ASP A 262 -10.22 16.76 -11.05
C ASP A 262 -11.52 16.02 -10.71
N TYR A 263 -12.68 16.65 -10.96
CA TYR A 263 -13.99 16.03 -10.78
C TYR A 263 -14.19 14.86 -11.73
N LYS A 264 -13.88 15.05 -13.03
CA LYS A 264 -13.96 13.99 -14.04
C LYS A 264 -13.10 12.81 -13.64
N LEU A 265 -11.84 13.05 -13.28
CA LEU A 265 -10.92 12.00 -12.83
C LEU A 265 -11.44 11.32 -11.55
N GLY A 266 -11.87 12.08 -10.55
CA GLY A 266 -12.43 11.53 -9.31
C GLY A 266 -13.65 10.66 -9.55
N LYS A 267 -14.51 11.01 -10.52
CA LYS A 267 -15.66 10.19 -10.94
C LYS A 267 -15.24 8.86 -11.57
N LEU A 268 -14.16 8.84 -12.36
CA LEU A 268 -13.59 7.61 -12.90
C LEU A 268 -13.05 6.72 -11.77
N LEU A 269 -12.26 7.27 -10.85
CA LEU A 269 -11.74 6.50 -9.71
C LEU A 269 -12.87 5.95 -8.82
N SER A 270 -13.92 6.74 -8.60
CA SER A 270 -15.11 6.32 -7.85
C SER A 270 -15.85 5.17 -8.55
N LYS A 271 -15.88 5.16 -9.89
CA LYS A 271 -16.47 4.06 -10.67
C LYS A 271 -15.64 2.78 -10.56
N GLU A 272 -14.32 2.88 -10.71
CA GLU A 272 -13.41 1.72 -10.62
C GLU A 272 -13.44 1.07 -9.23
N THR A 273 -13.47 1.90 -8.17
CA THR A 273 -13.43 1.43 -6.78
C THR A 273 -14.79 1.09 -6.18
N GLY A 274 -15.88 1.64 -6.73
CA GLY A 274 -17.18 1.66 -6.08
C GLY A 274 -17.25 2.57 -4.84
N TYR A 275 -16.23 3.37 -4.56
CA TYR A 275 -16.17 4.23 -3.38
C TYR A 275 -16.93 5.54 -3.58
N LYS A 276 -17.47 6.11 -2.49
CA LYS A 276 -18.16 7.41 -2.54
C LYS A 276 -17.15 8.51 -2.86
N LEU A 277 -17.38 9.24 -3.95
CA LEU A 277 -16.68 10.51 -4.21
C LEU A 277 -17.25 11.60 -3.28
N VAL A 278 -16.40 12.24 -2.49
CA VAL A 278 -16.83 13.27 -1.53
C VAL A 278 -17.26 14.54 -2.27
N ALA A 279 -18.41 15.10 -1.86
CA ALA A 279 -18.88 16.37 -2.38
C ALA A 279 -17.99 17.53 -1.88
N PRO A 280 -17.74 18.59 -2.67
CA PRO A 280 -16.91 19.73 -2.28
C PRO A 280 -17.21 20.30 -0.89
N GLU A 281 -18.49 20.37 -0.53
CA GLU A 281 -18.99 20.91 0.75
C GLU A 281 -18.61 20.03 1.95
N GLU A 282 -18.49 18.72 1.73
CA GLU A 282 -18.02 17.76 2.74
C GLU A 282 -16.48 17.77 2.86
N SER A 283 -15.78 18.13 1.77
CA SER A 283 -14.31 18.15 1.69
C SER A 283 -13.68 19.42 2.29
N SER A 284 -14.41 20.54 2.35
CA SER A 284 -13.90 21.86 2.76
C SER A 284 -13.53 22.01 4.25
N THR A 285 -13.77 20.97 5.07
CA THR A 285 -13.51 21.01 6.53
C THR A 285 -12.12 20.51 6.93
N ALA A 286 -11.37 19.91 6.00
CA ALA A 286 -10.00 19.44 6.19
C ALA A 286 -8.99 20.36 5.51
N ALA A 287 -7.80 20.51 6.10
CA ALA A 287 -6.70 21.32 5.58
C ALA A 287 -5.35 20.74 6.06
N ALA A 288 -4.26 21.19 5.44
CA ALA A 288 -2.87 20.72 5.61
C ALA A 288 -2.60 19.25 5.28
N GLY A 289 -3.54 18.56 4.63
CA GLY A 289 -3.28 17.24 4.08
C GLY A 289 -2.34 17.32 2.86
N TYR A 290 -1.67 16.22 2.55
CA TYR A 290 -0.79 16.16 1.37
C TYR A 290 -1.55 16.46 0.07
N LYS A 291 -2.74 15.87 -0.10
CA LYS A 291 -3.66 16.14 -1.21
C LYS A 291 -4.00 17.63 -1.32
N ASP A 292 -4.33 18.26 -0.20
CA ASP A 292 -4.76 19.66 -0.16
C ASP A 292 -3.64 20.57 -0.66
N TRP A 293 -2.41 20.34 -0.17
CA TRP A 293 -1.24 21.07 -0.61
C TRP A 293 -0.93 20.83 -2.07
N PHE A 294 -1.01 19.58 -2.53
CA PHE A 294 -0.75 19.25 -3.93
C PHE A 294 -1.69 20.01 -4.88
N ILE A 295 -3.01 19.96 -4.62
CA ILE A 295 -4.01 20.68 -5.40
C ILE A 295 -3.79 22.19 -5.32
N LYS A 296 -3.57 22.73 -4.10
CA LYS A 296 -3.46 24.18 -3.90
C LYS A 296 -2.23 24.76 -4.60
N GLU A 297 -1.07 24.14 -4.41
CA GLU A 297 0.24 24.63 -4.82
C GLU A 297 0.52 24.33 -6.29
N PHE A 298 0.27 23.09 -6.73
CA PHE A 298 0.66 22.64 -8.06
C PHE A 298 -0.48 22.72 -9.08
N LYS A 299 -1.73 22.95 -8.64
CA LYS A 299 -2.91 23.04 -9.52
C LYS A 299 -3.17 21.76 -10.32
N LEU A 300 -2.79 20.62 -9.76
CA LEU A 300 -2.87 19.31 -10.39
C LEU A 300 -3.75 18.33 -9.57
N PRO A 301 -4.29 17.27 -10.21
CA PRO A 301 -5.19 16.32 -9.55
C PRO A 301 -4.54 15.61 -8.36
N GLY A 302 -5.18 15.68 -7.20
CA GLY A 302 -4.78 14.96 -5.99
C GLY A 302 -5.95 14.20 -5.37
N PHE A 303 -5.70 12.97 -4.95
CA PHE A 303 -6.72 12.10 -4.38
C PHE A 303 -6.27 11.50 -3.04
N THR A 304 -7.16 11.52 -2.06
CA THR A 304 -7.06 10.70 -0.84
C THR A 304 -8.10 9.59 -0.94
N ILE A 305 -7.66 8.34 -0.96
CA ILE A 305 -8.52 7.16 -1.03
C ILE A 305 -8.51 6.46 0.32
N GLU A 306 -9.65 6.49 1.01
CA GLU A 306 -9.87 5.84 2.31
C GLU A 306 -10.44 4.43 2.09
N ILE A 307 -9.61 3.39 2.19
CA ILE A 307 -10.05 2.00 2.04
C ILE A 307 -10.73 1.46 3.30
N GLY A 308 -11.60 0.47 3.15
CA GLY A 308 -12.27 -0.21 4.27
C GLY A 308 -13.50 0.53 4.78
N GLU A 309 -14.56 -0.23 5.08
CA GLU A 309 -15.85 0.32 5.49
C GLU A 309 -15.84 0.90 6.91
N GLY A 310 -16.70 1.89 7.15
CA GLY A 310 -16.90 2.49 8.47
C GLY A 310 -15.77 3.40 8.92
N LYS A 311 -15.81 3.81 10.20
CA LYS A 311 -14.77 4.63 10.84
C LYS A 311 -14.06 3.80 11.91
N THR A 312 -12.81 3.41 11.66
CA THR A 312 -11.99 2.69 12.66
C THR A 312 -10.95 3.60 13.31
N LYS A 313 -10.62 3.30 14.57
CA LYS A 313 -9.46 3.87 15.26
C LYS A 313 -8.30 2.89 15.38
N GLN A 314 -8.47 1.67 14.87
CA GLN A 314 -7.52 0.56 14.93
C GLN A 314 -7.06 0.17 13.52
N PRO A 315 -5.96 -0.59 13.39
CA PRO A 315 -5.55 -1.14 12.10
C PRO A 315 -6.67 -1.98 11.47
N LEU A 316 -6.83 -1.87 10.16
CA LEU A 316 -7.73 -2.75 9.43
C LEU A 316 -7.17 -4.19 9.41
N PRO A 317 -8.04 -5.22 9.39
CA PRO A 317 -7.62 -6.60 9.28
C PRO A 317 -6.85 -6.88 7.98
N SER A 318 -5.69 -7.54 8.09
CA SER A 318 -4.81 -7.81 6.95
C SER A 318 -5.39 -8.82 5.96
N ASP A 319 -6.25 -9.73 6.41
CA ASP A 319 -6.97 -10.70 5.57
C ASP A 319 -7.89 -10.02 4.53
N LYS A 320 -8.25 -8.75 4.75
CA LYS A 320 -9.02 -7.94 3.78
C LYS A 320 -8.17 -7.33 2.66
N LEU A 321 -6.84 -7.50 2.66
CA LEU A 321 -5.96 -6.96 1.61
C LEU A 321 -6.43 -7.36 0.19
N GLY A 322 -6.87 -8.60 -0.01
CA GLY A 322 -7.36 -9.07 -1.31
C GLY A 322 -8.61 -8.30 -1.80
N LYS A 323 -9.52 -7.94 -0.88
CA LYS A 323 -10.69 -7.10 -1.19
C LYS A 323 -10.23 -5.70 -1.63
N TYR A 324 -9.39 -5.05 -0.83
CA TYR A 324 -8.92 -3.69 -1.12
C TYR A 324 -8.09 -3.62 -2.39
N PHE A 325 -7.28 -4.64 -2.65
CA PHE A 325 -6.55 -4.78 -3.90
C PHE A 325 -7.51 -4.87 -5.09
N LYS A 326 -8.51 -5.76 -5.03
CA LYS A 326 -9.50 -5.91 -6.12
C LYS A 326 -10.23 -4.60 -6.39
N GLU A 327 -10.66 -3.90 -5.34
CA GLU A 327 -11.35 -2.60 -5.47
C GLU A 327 -10.45 -1.51 -6.06
N ASN A 328 -9.12 -1.57 -5.87
CA ASN A 328 -8.22 -0.50 -6.30
C ASN A 328 -7.29 -0.90 -7.45
N ARG A 329 -7.49 -2.09 -8.04
CA ARG A 329 -6.54 -2.73 -8.97
C ARG A 329 -6.30 -1.89 -10.22
N THR A 330 -7.36 -1.33 -10.80
CA THR A 330 -7.32 -0.54 -12.04
C THR A 330 -7.25 0.96 -11.80
N THR A 331 -7.40 1.43 -10.55
CA THR A 331 -7.52 2.86 -10.22
C THR A 331 -6.34 3.70 -10.71
N LEU A 332 -5.11 3.20 -10.56
CA LEU A 332 -3.92 3.91 -11.04
C LEU A 332 -3.78 3.84 -12.57
N LEU A 333 -4.23 2.75 -13.19
CA LEU A 333 -4.20 2.58 -14.65
C LEU A 333 -5.21 3.52 -15.32
N GLU A 334 -6.42 3.61 -14.77
CA GLU A 334 -7.46 4.51 -15.23
C GLU A 334 -7.03 5.98 -15.09
N LEU A 335 -6.37 6.32 -13.97
CA LEU A 335 -5.78 7.65 -13.80
C LEU A 335 -4.72 7.92 -14.87
N ALA A 336 -3.76 7.00 -15.06
CA ALA A 336 -2.67 7.12 -16.02
C ALA A 336 -3.16 7.29 -17.47
N GLN A 337 -4.25 6.61 -17.85
CA GLN A 337 -4.85 6.70 -19.18
C GLN A 337 -5.46 8.08 -19.47
N ASN A 338 -5.86 8.82 -18.43
CA ASN A 338 -6.64 10.05 -18.54
C ASN A 338 -5.87 11.33 -18.15
N ILE A 339 -4.56 11.25 -17.88
CA ILE A 339 -3.70 12.40 -17.57
C ILE A 339 -2.71 12.73 -18.68
#